data_AF-A0A516GZ60-F1
#
_entry.id   AF-A0A516GZ60-F1
#
_cell.length_a   1.000
_cell.length_b   1.000
_cell.length_c   1.000
_cell.angle_alpha   90.00
_cell.angle_beta   90.00
_cell.angle_gamma   90.00
#
_symmetry.space_group_name_H-M   'P 1'
#
loop_
_entity.id
_entity.type
_entity.pdbx_description
1 polymer ?
#
loop_
_entity_poly.entity_id
_entity_poly.type
_entity_poly.pdbx_seq_one_letter_code
_entity_poly.pdbx_strand_id
1 'polypeptide(L)'
;MSENPAKPGLQSPALAVPGPARPERAVVVFAEETRLPKLRRLKPGYRHCYAYMALPGGWVGIDPLAYMTEIKGFYDWPTEADLAGHLRGLGQCALTVPVLTPPRRLAPPLPFSCVEVVKRLIGLQSWQIRTPWELFLCLRKISLD
;
A
#
# COMPACT_ATOMS: atom_id res chain seq x y z
N MET A 1 18.61 45.40 -43.83
CA MET A 1 17.79 44.18 -43.93
C MET A 1 18.51 43.11 -43.13
N SER A 2 18.02 42.81 -41.93
CA SER A 2 18.57 41.75 -41.07
C SER A 2 17.39 40.94 -40.56
N GLU A 3 17.19 39.76 -41.13
CA GLU A 3 16.19 38.80 -40.68
C GLU A 3 16.76 38.02 -39.49
N ASN A 4 16.00 37.96 -38.40
CA ASN A 4 16.32 37.19 -37.20
C ASN A 4 15.58 35.84 -37.30
N PRO A 5 16.26 34.68 -37.28
CA PRO A 5 15.56 33.40 -37.35
C PRO A 5 14.93 33.06 -36.00
N ALA A 6 13.62 32.84 -36.01
CA ALA A 6 12.87 32.35 -34.85
C ALA A 6 13.38 30.97 -34.41
N LYS A 7 13.71 30.82 -33.13
CA LYS A 7 14.05 29.54 -32.50
C LYS A 7 12.83 28.60 -32.51
N PRO A 8 13.00 27.30 -32.84
CA PRO A 8 11.92 26.32 -32.72
C PRO A 8 11.59 26.12 -31.24
N GLY A 9 10.31 26.32 -30.87
CA GLY A 9 9.80 26.00 -29.54
C GLY A 9 9.87 24.50 -29.30
N LEU A 10 10.61 24.10 -28.27
CA LEU A 10 10.69 22.73 -27.78
C LEU A 10 9.31 22.37 -27.18
N GLN A 11 8.45 21.70 -27.95
CA GLN A 11 7.24 21.11 -27.41
C GLN A 11 7.63 19.86 -26.62
N SER A 12 7.58 19.93 -25.30
CA SER A 12 7.65 18.75 -24.44
C SER A 12 6.51 17.80 -24.82
N PRO A 13 6.77 16.52 -25.11
CA PRO A 13 5.70 15.57 -25.38
C PRO A 13 4.87 15.45 -24.10
N ALA A 14 3.57 15.73 -24.20
CA ALA A 14 2.63 15.40 -23.16
C ALA A 14 2.75 13.90 -22.90
N LEU A 15 3.29 13.53 -21.72
CA LEU A 15 3.27 12.15 -21.26
C LEU A 15 1.82 11.68 -21.33
N ALA A 16 1.53 10.77 -22.25
CA ALA A 16 0.27 10.04 -22.23
C ALA A 16 0.23 9.33 -20.88
N VAL A 17 -0.55 9.84 -19.93
CA VAL A 17 -0.80 9.17 -18.66
C VAL A 17 -1.74 8.02 -19.00
N PRO A 18 -1.29 6.75 -19.01
CA PRO A 18 -2.22 5.64 -19.16
C PRO A 18 -3.30 5.76 -18.08
N GLY A 19 -4.55 5.45 -18.43
CA GLY A 19 -5.65 5.47 -17.47
C GLY A 19 -5.30 4.66 -16.22
N PRO A 20 -5.78 5.05 -15.03
CA PRO A 20 -5.28 4.49 -13.78
C PRO A 20 -5.58 2.99 -13.70
N ALA A 21 -4.55 2.17 -13.92
CA ALA A 21 -4.62 0.75 -13.60
C ALA A 21 -4.79 0.62 -12.09
N ARG A 22 -5.93 0.08 -11.68
CA ARG A 22 -6.20 -0.17 -10.28
C ARG A 22 -5.46 -1.45 -9.86
N PRO A 23 -4.72 -1.44 -8.74
CA PRO A 23 -4.11 -2.67 -8.25
C PRO A 23 -5.21 -3.70 -7.96
N GLU A 24 -5.04 -4.94 -8.42
CA GLU A 24 -5.98 -6.04 -8.18
C GLU A 24 -5.64 -6.84 -6.92
N ARG A 25 -4.38 -6.79 -6.50
CA ARG A 25 -3.88 -7.45 -5.28
C ARG A 25 -2.87 -6.58 -4.55
N ALA A 26 -2.74 -6.88 -3.27
CA ALA A 26 -1.77 -6.27 -2.39
C ALA A 26 -1.11 -7.34 -1.52
N VAL A 27 0.09 -7.06 -1.02
CA VAL A 27 0.71 -7.82 0.07
C VAL A 27 0.65 -6.95 1.31
N VAL A 28 -0.06 -7.41 2.34
CA VAL A 28 -0.14 -6.72 3.64
C VAL A 28 0.85 -7.37 4.59
N VAL A 29 1.73 -6.56 5.17
CA VAL A 29 2.74 -7.01 6.13
C VAL A 29 2.39 -6.54 7.52
N PHE A 30 2.60 -7.40 8.50
CA PHE A 30 2.43 -7.14 9.92
C PHE A 30 3.78 -7.24 10.61
N ALA A 31 4.08 -6.25 11.45
CA ALA A 31 5.36 -6.13 12.10
C ALA A 31 5.22 -5.82 13.59
N GLU A 32 6.29 -6.16 14.30
CA GLU A 32 6.56 -5.63 15.62
C GLU A 32 7.14 -4.22 15.47
N GLU A 33 6.48 -3.23 16.06
CA GLU A 33 6.96 -1.86 16.17
C GLU A 33 6.90 -1.46 17.65
N THR A 34 8.05 -1.07 18.19
CA THR A 34 8.24 -0.83 19.63
C THR A 34 8.67 0.59 19.95
N ARG A 35 8.93 1.43 18.93
CA ARG A 35 9.44 2.80 19.12
C ARG A 35 8.44 3.70 19.84
N LEU A 36 7.15 3.42 19.74
CA LEU A 36 6.10 4.17 20.45
C LEU A 36 5.56 3.37 21.65
N PRO A 37 5.73 3.84 22.90
CA PRO A 37 5.30 3.10 24.10
C PRO A 37 3.82 2.73 24.11
N LYS A 38 2.95 3.57 23.54
CA LYS A 38 1.51 3.34 23.45
C LYS A 38 1.16 2.07 22.64
N LEU A 39 2.01 1.67 21.69
CA LEU A 39 1.80 0.47 20.87
C LEU A 39 2.01 -0.83 21.65
N ARG A 40 2.66 -0.81 22.82
CA ARG A 40 2.87 -2.01 23.66
C ARG A 40 1.57 -2.63 24.17
N ARG A 41 0.45 -1.89 24.11
CA ARG A 41 -0.90 -2.40 24.42
C ARG A 41 -1.46 -3.30 23.32
N LEU A 42 -0.92 -3.24 22.10
CA LEU A 42 -1.29 -4.10 20.99
C LEU A 42 -0.60 -5.47 21.11
N LYS A 43 -1.21 -6.48 20.47
CA LYS A 43 -0.67 -7.84 20.47
C LYS A 43 0.79 -7.86 19.97
N PRO A 44 1.73 -8.48 20.69
CA PRO A 44 3.10 -8.67 20.23
C PRO A 44 3.14 -9.36 18.85
N GLY A 45 4.03 -8.91 17.97
CA GLY A 45 4.12 -9.30 16.56
C GLY A 45 3.16 -8.55 15.62
N TYR A 46 2.18 -7.82 16.16
CA TYR A 46 1.11 -7.15 15.40
C TYR A 46 0.87 -5.74 15.94
N ARG A 47 1.93 -4.93 15.91
CA ARG A 47 1.90 -3.55 16.41
C ARG A 47 1.95 -2.50 15.30
N HIS A 48 2.26 -2.94 14.08
CA HIS A 48 2.24 -2.13 12.88
C HIS A 48 1.82 -2.96 11.67
N CYS A 49 1.27 -2.29 10.65
CA CYS A 49 1.00 -2.92 9.36
C CYS A 49 1.18 -1.93 8.22
N TYR A 50 1.61 -2.44 7.07
CA TYR A 50 1.83 -1.68 5.84
C TYR A 50 1.50 -2.56 4.63
N ALA A 51 1.46 -1.98 3.43
CA ALA A 51 1.05 -2.72 2.24
C ALA A 51 1.93 -2.44 1.02
N TYR A 52 2.12 -3.46 0.18
CA TYR A 52 2.64 -3.33 -1.18
C TYR A 52 1.49 -3.51 -2.16
N MET A 53 1.34 -2.58 -3.10
CA MET A 53 0.32 -2.62 -4.15
C MET A 53 0.94 -3.11 -5.45
N ALA A 54 0.33 -4.10 -6.10
CA ALA A 54 0.76 -4.55 -7.42
C ALA A 54 0.24 -3.57 -8.49
N LEU A 55 1.15 -2.89 -9.19
CA LEU A 55 0.83 -1.93 -10.25
C LEU A 55 1.53 -2.35 -11.56
N PRO A 56 1.09 -1.84 -12.72
CA PRO A 56 1.86 -2.04 -13.95
C PRO A 56 3.31 -1.58 -13.75
N GLY A 57 4.26 -2.49 -14.00
CA GLY A 57 5.68 -2.21 -13.84
C GLY A 57 6.24 -2.46 -12.43
N GLY A 58 5.50 -3.10 -11.51
CA GLY A 58 6.07 -3.67 -10.28
C GLY A 58 5.26 -3.36 -9.02
N TRP A 59 5.94 -3.33 -7.88
CA TRP A 59 5.29 -3.12 -6.59
C TRP A 59 5.52 -1.71 -6.04
N VAL A 60 4.52 -1.14 -5.38
CA VAL A 60 4.67 0.10 -4.61
C VAL A 60 4.32 -0.17 -3.16
N GLY A 61 5.30 -0.02 -2.27
CA GLY A 61 5.13 -0.10 -0.82
C GLY A 61 4.62 1.23 -0.25
N ILE A 62 3.62 1.16 0.62
CA ILE A 62 3.08 2.29 1.39
C ILE A 62 3.16 1.92 2.87
N ASP A 63 3.99 2.66 3.61
CA ASP A 63 4.22 2.48 5.03
C ASP A 63 3.78 3.72 5.84
N PRO A 64 2.57 3.70 6.43
CA PRO A 64 2.05 4.79 7.25
C PRO A 64 2.67 4.78 8.65
N LEU A 65 3.83 5.41 8.79
CA LEU A 65 4.48 5.66 10.08
C LEU A 65 3.74 6.75 10.86
N ALA A 66 3.96 6.80 12.17
CA ALA A 66 3.28 7.78 13.02
C ALA A 66 3.65 9.25 12.74
N TYR A 67 4.79 9.49 12.09
CA TYR A 67 5.30 10.83 11.78
C TYR A 67 5.32 11.16 10.29
N MET A 68 5.20 10.16 9.41
CA MET A 68 5.17 10.34 7.96
C MET A 68 4.58 9.10 7.27
N THR A 69 4.19 9.20 6.02
CA THR A 69 3.91 8.03 5.17
C THR A 69 5.06 7.85 4.19
N GLU A 70 5.76 6.73 4.27
CA GLU A 70 6.80 6.38 3.30
C GLU A 70 6.16 5.68 2.09
N ILE A 71 6.67 6.01 0.90
CA ILE A 71 6.25 5.37 -0.36
C ILE A 71 7.53 4.91 -1.07
N LYS A 72 7.59 3.62 -1.44
CA LYS A 72 8.78 3.00 -2.05
C LYS A 72 8.37 2.22 -3.29
N GLY A 73 8.99 2.52 -4.43
CA GLY A 73 8.81 1.76 -5.67
C GLY A 73 9.80 0.61 -5.79
N PHE A 74 9.30 -0.55 -6.20
CA PHE A 74 10.05 -1.78 -6.48
C PHE A 74 9.71 -2.22 -7.91
N TYR A 75 10.15 -1.41 -8.87
CA TYR A 75 9.75 -1.55 -10.27
C TYR A 75 10.49 -2.67 -11.02
N ASP A 76 11.65 -3.09 -10.51
CA ASP A 76 12.41 -4.21 -11.08
C ASP A 76 11.90 -5.58 -10.59
N TRP A 77 10.93 -5.59 -9.67
CA TRP A 77 10.33 -6.82 -9.15
C TRP A 77 9.03 -7.11 -9.91
N PRO A 78 8.96 -8.22 -10.67
CA PRO A 78 7.76 -8.57 -11.44
C PRO A 78 6.53 -8.64 -10.54
N THR A 79 5.38 -8.16 -11.01
CA THR A 79 4.17 -8.20 -10.19
C THR A 79 3.81 -9.64 -9.87
N GLU A 80 3.97 -10.55 -10.82
CA GLU A 80 3.67 -11.98 -10.79
C GLU A 80 4.49 -12.75 -9.74
N ALA A 81 5.62 -12.21 -9.31
CA ALA A 81 6.44 -12.85 -8.30
C ALA A 81 5.74 -12.92 -6.94
N ASP A 82 6.00 -14.00 -6.21
CA ASP A 82 5.47 -14.24 -4.86
C ASP A 82 6.20 -13.37 -3.82
N LEU A 83 5.83 -12.09 -3.79
CA LEU A 83 6.38 -11.14 -2.83
C LEU A 83 6.05 -11.53 -1.38
N ALA A 84 4.84 -12.02 -1.11
CA ALA A 84 4.46 -12.46 0.23
C ALA A 84 5.32 -13.64 0.71
N GLY A 85 5.54 -14.64 -0.14
CA GLY A 85 6.46 -15.76 0.10
C GLY A 85 7.90 -15.30 0.34
N HIS A 86 8.41 -14.37 -0.47
CA HIS A 86 9.74 -13.80 -0.26
C HIS A 86 9.88 -13.13 1.12
N LEU A 87 8.93 -12.27 1.49
CA LEU A 87 8.93 -11.58 2.79
C LEU A 87 8.76 -12.56 3.96
N ARG A 88 7.95 -13.60 3.81
CA ARG A 88 7.84 -14.70 4.79
C ARG A 88 9.17 -15.45 4.95
N GLY A 89 9.91 -15.68 3.87
CA GLY A 89 11.26 -16.24 3.90
C GLY A 89 12.26 -15.39 4.70
N LEU A 90 12.03 -14.08 4.78
CA LEU A 90 12.79 -13.14 5.62
C LEU A 90 12.26 -13.07 7.07
N GLY A 91 11.32 -13.92 7.44
CA GLY A 91 10.73 -13.96 8.79
C GLY A 91 9.61 -12.95 9.04
N GLN A 92 9.11 -12.28 8.00
CA GLN A 92 7.99 -11.34 8.14
C GLN A 92 6.63 -12.05 8.10
N CYS A 93 5.62 -11.45 8.73
CA CYS A 93 4.23 -11.88 8.59
C CYS A 93 3.59 -11.13 7.41
N ALA A 94 3.46 -11.78 6.26
CA ALA A 94 2.91 -11.18 5.04
C ALA A 94 1.78 -12.04 4.47
N LEU A 95 0.72 -11.38 3.98
CA LEU A 95 -0.42 -12.01 3.32
C LEU A 95 -0.69 -11.34 1.97
N THR A 96 -0.78 -12.13 0.91
CA THR A 96 -1.37 -11.69 -0.36
C THR A 96 -2.88 -11.63 -0.21
N VAL A 97 -3.48 -10.50 -0.59
CA VAL A 97 -4.92 -10.25 -0.50
C VAL A 97 -5.45 -9.58 -1.76
N PRO A 98 -6.73 -9.80 -2.12
CA PRO A 98 -7.36 -9.04 -3.19
C PRO A 98 -7.59 -7.58 -2.79
N VAL A 99 -7.48 -6.67 -3.75
CA VAL A 99 -7.94 -5.28 -3.58
C VAL A 99 -9.42 -5.23 -3.94
N LEU A 100 -10.25 -4.99 -2.94
CA LEU A 100 -11.70 -5.03 -3.04
C LEU A 100 -12.23 -3.75 -3.68
N THR A 101 -13.36 -3.81 -4.38
CA THR A 101 -14.12 -2.62 -4.79
C THR A 101 -15.01 -2.15 -3.65
N PRO A 102 -14.67 -1.06 -2.94
CA PRO A 102 -15.50 -0.58 -1.85
C PRO A 102 -16.79 0.06 -2.39
N PRO A 103 -17.88 0.06 -1.62
CA PRO A 103 -19.05 0.86 -1.93
C PRO A 103 -18.69 2.36 -1.96
N ARG A 104 -19.30 3.12 -2.87
CA ARG A 104 -19.07 4.57 -3.05
C ARG A 104 -19.77 5.38 -1.94
N ARG A 105 -19.33 5.18 -0.70
CA ARG A 105 -19.76 5.92 0.49
C ARG A 105 -18.54 6.29 1.33
N LEU A 106 -18.71 7.27 2.20
CA LEU A 106 -17.66 7.66 3.14
C LEU A 106 -17.23 6.46 3.98
N ALA A 107 -15.92 6.25 4.06
CA ALA A 107 -15.36 5.33 5.02
C ALA A 107 -15.64 5.84 6.44
N PRO A 108 -15.76 4.93 7.41
CA PRO A 108 -15.81 5.27 8.83
C PRO A 108 -14.82 6.37 9.23
N PRO A 109 -15.20 7.46 9.93
CA PRO A 109 -14.26 8.37 10.55
C PRO A 109 -13.55 7.66 11.72
N LEU A 110 -12.43 7.01 11.40
CA LEU A 110 -11.49 6.46 12.36
C LEU A 110 -10.23 7.34 12.42
N PRO A 111 -9.48 7.31 13.53
CA PRO A 111 -8.18 7.97 13.60
C PRO A 111 -7.28 7.54 12.45
N PHE A 112 -6.53 8.49 11.90
CA PHE A 112 -5.50 8.20 10.91
C PHE A 112 -4.47 7.26 11.55
N SER A 113 -4.49 6.00 11.11
CA SER A 113 -3.71 4.90 11.67
C SER A 113 -3.24 3.99 10.56
N CYS A 114 -2.19 3.20 10.83
CA CYS A 114 -1.67 2.25 9.86
C CYS A 114 -2.74 1.25 9.38
N VAL A 115 -3.62 0.81 10.28
CA VAL A 115 -4.77 -0.04 9.96
C VAL A 115 -5.76 0.66 9.03
N GLU A 116 -6.10 1.92 9.30
CA GLU A 116 -7.05 2.68 8.48
C GLU A 116 -6.49 2.97 7.08
N VAL A 117 -5.20 3.28 6.97
CA VAL A 117 -4.52 3.45 5.68
C VAL A 117 -4.53 2.15 4.89
N VAL A 118 -4.10 1.02 5.48
CA VAL A 118 -4.10 -0.29 4.79
C VAL A 118 -5.51 -0.70 4.36
N LYS A 119 -6.52 -0.53 5.22
CA LYS A 119 -7.92 -0.78 4.87
C LYS A 119 -8.36 0.01 3.63
N ARG A 120 -8.02 1.31 3.56
CA ARG A 120 -8.35 2.15 2.41
C ARG A 120 -7.61 1.75 1.14
N LEU A 121 -6.34 1.36 1.25
CA LEU A 121 -5.54 0.87 0.12
C LEU A 121 -6.16 -0.38 -0.52
N ILE A 122 -6.61 -1.33 0.31
CA ILE A 122 -7.20 -2.60 -0.17
C ILE A 122 -8.72 -2.55 -0.37
N GLY A 123 -9.35 -1.38 -0.19
CA GLY A 123 -10.80 -1.21 -0.36
C GLY A 123 -11.67 -1.85 0.72
N LEU A 124 -11.12 -2.15 1.89
CA LEU A 124 -11.84 -2.70 3.03
C LEU A 124 -12.45 -1.55 3.87
N GLN A 125 -13.77 -1.55 4.06
CA GLN A 125 -14.46 -0.60 4.96
C GLN A 125 -15.01 -1.33 6.18
N SER A 126 -14.46 -1.07 7.36
CA SER A 126 -14.97 -1.63 8.62
C SER A 126 -14.65 -0.76 9.84
N TRP A 127 -15.65 -0.56 10.70
CA TRP A 127 -15.52 0.12 12.00
C TRP A 127 -14.97 -0.80 13.12
N GLN A 128 -15.11 -2.11 12.94
CA GLN A 128 -14.78 -3.12 13.95
C GLN A 128 -13.29 -3.45 13.96
N ILE A 129 -12.59 -3.21 12.85
CA ILE A 129 -11.17 -3.50 12.69
C ILE A 129 -10.36 -2.26 13.04
N ARG A 130 -9.72 -2.26 14.20
CA ARG A 130 -9.01 -1.11 14.78
C ARG A 130 -7.54 -1.40 15.07
N THR A 131 -7.16 -2.66 15.17
CA THR A 131 -5.79 -3.09 15.46
C THR A 131 -5.19 -3.91 14.32
N PRO A 132 -3.86 -3.94 14.18
CA PRO A 132 -3.20 -4.79 13.19
C PRO A 132 -3.54 -6.27 13.37
N TRP A 133 -3.72 -6.74 14.60
CA TRP A 133 -4.12 -8.12 14.87
C TRP A 133 -5.53 -8.46 14.37
N GLU A 134 -6.51 -7.59 14.62
CA GLU A 134 -7.87 -7.76 14.07
C GLU A 134 -7.86 -7.73 12.55
N LEU A 135 -7.05 -6.84 11.96
CA LEU A 135 -6.89 -6.78 10.51
C LEU A 135 -6.31 -8.10 9.99
N PHE A 136 -5.23 -8.61 10.59
CA PHE A 136 -4.66 -9.91 10.25
C PHE A 136 -5.70 -11.04 10.31
N LEU A 137 -6.47 -11.13 11.40
CA LEU A 137 -7.50 -12.16 11.55
C LEU A 137 -8.59 -12.06 10.48
N CYS A 138 -8.92 -10.84 10.05
CA CYS A 138 -9.87 -10.63 8.96
C CYS A 138 -9.25 -11.02 7.61
N LEU A 139 -8.03 -10.55 7.31
CA LEU A 139 -7.37 -10.76 6.03
C LEU A 139 -6.99 -12.21 5.79
N ARG A 140 -6.62 -12.95 6.84
CA ARG A 140 -6.34 -14.38 6.76
C ARG A 140 -7.51 -15.19 6.20
N LYS A 141 -8.75 -14.70 6.31
CA LYS A 141 -9.94 -15.38 5.76
C LYS A 141 -10.14 -15.17 4.26
N ILE A 142 -9.50 -14.16 3.68
CA ILE A 142 -9.62 -13.75 2.27
C ILE A 142 -8.27 -13.73 1.55
N SER A 143 -7.23 -14.29 2.20
CA SER A 143 -5.89 -14.34 1.63
C SER A 143 -5.87 -15.26 0.41
N LEU A 144 -4.99 -14.94 -0.53
CA LEU A 144 -4.78 -15.71 -1.76
C LEU A 144 -3.62 -16.71 -1.64
N ASP A 145 -2.96 -16.75 -0.48
CA ASP A 145 -1.86 -17.68 -0.15
C ASP A 145 -2.37 -19.00 0.45
#